data_AF-A0A7C2TF28-F1
#
_entry.id   AF-A0A7C2TF28-F1
#
_cell.length_a   1.000
_cell.length_b   1.000
_cell.length_c   1.000
_cell.angle_alpha   90.00
_cell.angle_beta   90.00
_cell.angle_gamma   90.00
#
_symmetry.space_group_name_H-M   'P 1'
#
loop_
_entity.id
_entity.type
_entity.pdbx_description
1 polymer ?
#
loop_
_entity_poly.entity_id
_entity_poly.type
_entity_poly.pdbx_seq_one_letter_code
_entity_poly.pdbx_strand_id
1 'polypeptide(L)'
;MEQAFGRLILVQEGGPEQEFELGKASVSLGRAVTNDIVLGDARVSRTHARLECSPAGCMLFDLGSANGTRVNGMRVEQTELKPGDKIALGNTQLRFEGAMSAAEMGLTMIDSEADLDMTLDTEILPMVINETSQPRLVAFTSEKTWELPLEATAQVSIGRDEDNGLVIDQAQVSRRHAEIARKGNLFVLRDLGSTNGTWFKRERVDELILQDGDVFRIGPAQVIFKSGFGAQALTLADETLARMPTRRPVVFVPGMMGSELWLGNERVWPNVKYIFKNPELFRYPSSVPLEPRAIVDEVVIVPNLIKQDQYNRLGDYLVEELGYERGRDFFEFAYDWRQDVRISARQLGQLVDGLPTSLPITIIGHSLGTMVSRYYVERLGGKKRVERVILMGGPHLGVVKALTSLLVAPAILPFGLMGERFRQVSLTFATSYQILPTYPCAIDQDGKKVNFLEDESWLEEAYRPLLREARKFRQELGKRSSIPAISIFGYGIKTISNISLRRQADGSLSDIVYKSEPLGDNSILERSAVLEETEIHPVQQHHGSLFVDNDVKMRLKIELARQFTD
;
A
#
# COMPACT_ATOMS: atom_id res chain seq x y z
N MET A 1 -11.95 8.01 -24.53
CA MET A 1 -12.26 6.95 -23.56
C MET A 1 -13.76 6.73 -23.63
N GLU A 2 -14.21 5.50 -23.89
CA GLU A 2 -15.64 5.14 -23.85
C GLU A 2 -16.15 5.33 -22.42
N GLN A 3 -17.29 6.00 -22.28
CA GLN A 3 -17.90 6.33 -21.00
C GLN A 3 -18.84 5.18 -20.61
N ALA A 4 -18.51 4.41 -19.58
CA ALA A 4 -19.35 3.33 -19.09
C ALA A 4 -20.42 3.89 -18.13
N PHE A 5 -21.70 3.68 -18.48
CA PHE A 5 -22.86 4.14 -17.69
C PHE A 5 -23.41 3.06 -16.74
N GLY A 6 -22.87 1.84 -16.80
CA GLY A 6 -23.25 0.70 -15.96
C GLY A 6 -23.07 -0.62 -16.72
N ARG A 7 -23.63 -1.71 -16.18
CA ARG A 7 -23.70 -3.01 -16.82
C ARG A 7 -25.07 -3.67 -16.63
N LEU A 8 -25.47 -4.47 -17.61
CA LEU A 8 -26.57 -5.42 -17.47
C LEU A 8 -26.02 -6.82 -17.34
N ILE A 9 -26.51 -7.57 -16.34
CA ILE A 9 -26.10 -8.95 -16.10
C ILE A 9 -27.27 -9.86 -16.42
N LEU A 10 -27.08 -10.75 -17.39
CA LEU A 10 -28.04 -11.78 -17.74
C LEU A 10 -27.95 -12.94 -16.75
N VAL A 11 -29.03 -13.15 -16.01
CA VAL A 11 -29.15 -14.19 -15.00
C VAL A 11 -29.74 -15.45 -15.65
N GLN A 12 -28.95 -16.51 -15.72
CA GLN A 12 -29.38 -17.83 -16.23
C GLN A 12 -29.35 -18.85 -15.08
N GLU A 13 -30.40 -19.68 -14.95
CA GLU A 13 -30.40 -20.76 -13.96
C GLU A 13 -29.37 -21.83 -14.34
N GLY A 14 -28.29 -21.93 -13.54
CA GLY A 14 -27.27 -22.99 -13.64
C GLY A 14 -26.19 -22.79 -14.71
N GLY A 15 -26.11 -21.62 -15.36
CA GLY A 15 -25.06 -21.25 -16.33
C GLY A 15 -24.23 -20.04 -15.87
N PRO A 16 -23.11 -19.74 -16.54
CA PRO A 16 -22.30 -18.55 -16.24
C PRO A 16 -23.10 -17.26 -16.52
N GLU A 17 -22.98 -16.26 -15.62
CA GLU A 17 -23.56 -14.94 -15.84
C GLU A 17 -22.91 -14.27 -17.06
N GLN A 18 -23.73 -13.67 -17.93
CA GLN A 18 -23.24 -12.91 -19.08
C GLN A 18 -23.42 -11.42 -18.83
N GLU A 19 -22.32 -10.66 -18.87
CA GLU A 19 -22.32 -9.22 -18.62
C GLU A 19 -22.30 -8.42 -19.93
N PHE A 20 -23.06 -7.32 -19.95
CA PHE A 20 -23.11 -6.37 -21.05
C PHE A 20 -22.79 -4.96 -20.53
N GLU A 21 -21.66 -4.40 -20.93
CA GLU A 21 -21.31 -3.01 -20.60
C GLU A 21 -22.21 -2.01 -21.34
N LEU A 22 -22.67 -0.99 -20.62
CA LEU A 22 -23.48 0.10 -21.18
C LEU A 22 -22.57 1.28 -21.53
N GLY A 23 -21.85 1.17 -22.64
CA GLY A 23 -20.94 2.23 -23.13
C GLY A 23 -21.58 3.28 -24.05
N LYS A 24 -22.87 3.12 -24.39
CA LYS A 24 -23.61 4.00 -25.33
C LYS A 24 -24.72 4.74 -24.59
N ALA A 25 -25.00 5.98 -25.03
CA ALA A 25 -26.12 6.76 -24.53
C ALA A 25 -27.49 6.14 -24.83
N SER A 26 -27.58 5.26 -25.84
CA SER A 26 -28.77 4.46 -26.10
C SER A 26 -28.38 3.02 -26.45
N VAL A 27 -29.02 2.04 -25.81
CA VAL A 27 -28.76 0.60 -25.95
C VAL A 27 -30.08 -0.12 -26.18
N SER A 28 -30.21 -0.79 -27.32
CA SER A 28 -31.42 -1.56 -27.69
C SER A 28 -31.34 -3.01 -27.22
N LEU A 29 -32.46 -3.56 -26.76
CA LEU A 29 -32.60 -4.95 -26.30
C LEU A 29 -33.69 -5.68 -27.07
N GLY A 30 -33.40 -6.88 -27.55
CA GLY A 30 -34.39 -7.72 -28.22
C GLY A 30 -33.80 -8.98 -28.84
N ARG A 31 -34.66 -9.84 -29.40
CA ARG A 31 -34.18 -11.09 -30.02
C ARG A 31 -33.63 -10.94 -31.44
N ALA A 32 -33.87 -9.81 -32.10
CA ALA A 32 -33.28 -9.57 -33.41
C ALA A 32 -31.78 -9.28 -33.26
N VAL A 33 -30.98 -9.80 -34.17
CA VAL A 33 -29.52 -9.60 -34.21
C VAL A 33 -29.10 -8.15 -34.44
N THR A 34 -30.06 -7.27 -34.77
CA THR A 34 -29.85 -5.84 -34.99
C THR A 34 -29.87 -5.01 -33.69
N ASN A 35 -30.18 -5.61 -32.54
CA ASN A 35 -30.12 -4.92 -31.25
C ASN A 35 -28.69 -4.92 -30.69
N ASP A 36 -28.38 -3.96 -29.83
CA ASP A 36 -27.10 -3.88 -29.14
C ASP A 36 -26.89 -5.04 -28.17
N ILE A 37 -27.97 -5.44 -27.47
CA ILE A 37 -28.00 -6.64 -26.63
C ILE A 37 -29.00 -7.62 -27.23
N VAL A 38 -28.48 -8.70 -27.80
CA VAL A 38 -29.26 -9.74 -28.47
C VAL A 38 -29.63 -10.82 -27.46
N LEU A 39 -30.92 -11.01 -27.23
CA LEU A 39 -31.46 -11.98 -26.28
C LEU A 39 -31.98 -13.22 -27.00
N GLY A 40 -31.51 -14.41 -26.64
CA GLY A 40 -31.87 -15.68 -27.29
C GLY A 40 -33.30 -16.19 -27.03
N ASP A 41 -34.15 -15.41 -26.38
CA ASP A 41 -35.46 -15.84 -25.90
C ASP A 41 -36.58 -15.58 -26.93
N ALA A 42 -37.29 -16.64 -27.30
CA ALA A 42 -38.38 -16.61 -28.26
C ALA A 42 -39.58 -15.74 -27.82
N ARG A 43 -39.74 -15.51 -26.51
CA ARG A 43 -40.79 -14.64 -25.94
C ARG A 43 -40.41 -13.17 -25.92
N VAL A 44 -39.16 -12.83 -26.25
CA VAL A 44 -38.72 -11.44 -26.38
C VAL A 44 -39.11 -10.92 -27.78
N SER A 45 -39.69 -9.72 -27.87
CA SER A 45 -39.95 -9.06 -29.16
C SER A 45 -38.66 -8.84 -29.96
N ARG A 46 -38.78 -8.68 -31.29
CA ARG A 46 -37.62 -8.45 -32.17
C ARG A 46 -36.78 -7.26 -31.69
N THR A 47 -37.43 -6.16 -31.35
CA THR A 47 -36.87 -5.04 -30.58
C THR A 47 -37.86 -4.84 -29.44
N HIS A 48 -37.44 -5.14 -28.21
CA HIS A 48 -38.34 -5.27 -27.06
C HIS A 48 -38.32 -4.02 -26.20
N ALA A 49 -37.12 -3.56 -25.85
CA ALA A 49 -36.92 -2.44 -24.97
C ALA A 49 -35.68 -1.64 -25.39
N ARG A 50 -35.57 -0.42 -24.89
CA ARG A 50 -34.40 0.43 -25.07
C ARG A 50 -34.01 1.07 -23.74
N LEU A 51 -32.71 1.11 -23.49
CA LEU A 51 -32.12 1.91 -22.44
C LEU A 51 -31.61 3.23 -23.02
N GLU A 52 -31.87 4.31 -22.31
CA GLU A 52 -31.23 5.60 -22.53
C GLU A 52 -30.43 5.96 -21.28
N CYS A 53 -29.11 5.98 -21.41
CA CYS A 53 -28.19 6.17 -20.30
C CYS A 53 -27.44 7.50 -20.43
N SER A 54 -27.29 8.18 -19.30
CA SER A 54 -26.53 9.40 -19.15
C SER A 54 -25.75 9.37 -17.84
N PRO A 55 -24.84 10.33 -17.56
CA PRO A 55 -24.20 10.44 -16.25
C PRO A 55 -25.18 10.62 -15.07
N ALA A 56 -26.43 10.98 -15.33
CA ALA A 56 -27.47 11.17 -14.31
C ALA A 56 -28.28 9.90 -14.02
N GLY A 57 -28.15 8.83 -14.83
CA GLY A 57 -28.93 7.60 -14.67
C GLY A 57 -29.32 6.95 -16.00
N CYS A 58 -29.96 5.78 -15.93
CA CYS A 58 -30.45 5.02 -17.07
C CYS A 58 -31.98 4.85 -17.02
N MET A 59 -32.66 5.24 -18.11
CA MET A 59 -34.09 5.07 -18.30
C MET A 59 -34.37 3.87 -19.20
N LEU A 60 -35.26 2.98 -18.78
CA LEU A 60 -35.75 1.84 -19.56
C LEU A 60 -37.10 2.17 -20.19
N PHE A 61 -37.24 1.87 -21.48
CA PHE A 61 -38.47 2.03 -22.26
C PHE A 61 -38.87 0.70 -22.87
N ASP A 62 -40.13 0.29 -22.70
CA ASP A 62 -40.75 -0.77 -23.49
C ASP A 62 -41.13 -0.23 -24.87
N LEU A 63 -40.77 -0.93 -25.94
CA LEU A 63 -41.01 -0.48 -27.32
C LEU A 63 -42.26 -1.12 -27.94
N GLY A 64 -43.33 -1.28 -27.14
CA GLY A 64 -44.56 -1.93 -27.57
C GLY A 64 -44.42 -3.44 -27.68
N SER A 65 -43.72 -4.05 -26.71
CA SER A 65 -43.43 -5.47 -26.74
C SER A 65 -44.70 -6.32 -26.54
N ALA A 66 -44.73 -7.52 -27.14
CA ALA A 66 -45.92 -8.38 -27.10
C ALA A 66 -46.20 -8.91 -25.67
N ASN A 67 -45.15 -9.16 -24.89
CA ASN A 67 -45.25 -9.72 -23.54
C ASN A 67 -45.06 -8.67 -22.42
N GLY A 68 -44.73 -7.44 -22.77
CA GLY A 68 -44.42 -6.36 -21.83
C GLY A 68 -43.06 -6.51 -21.14
N THR A 69 -42.46 -5.37 -20.80
CA THR A 69 -41.31 -5.27 -19.92
C THR A 69 -41.77 -5.22 -18.46
N ARG A 70 -41.08 -5.93 -17.57
CA ARG A 70 -41.30 -5.82 -16.12
C ARG A 70 -40.01 -5.45 -15.40
N VAL A 71 -40.13 -4.62 -14.38
CA VAL A 71 -39.04 -4.30 -13.44
C VAL A 71 -39.50 -4.67 -12.04
N ASN A 72 -38.70 -5.49 -11.34
CA ASN A 72 -39.01 -6.02 -10.01
C ASN A 72 -40.42 -6.65 -9.93
N GLY A 73 -40.82 -7.35 -10.99
CA GLY A 73 -42.11 -8.04 -11.10
C GLY A 73 -43.28 -7.16 -11.56
N MET A 74 -43.15 -5.83 -11.57
CA MET A 74 -44.19 -4.90 -12.02
C MET A 74 -44.02 -4.57 -13.51
N ARG A 75 -45.13 -4.55 -14.27
CA ARG A 75 -45.10 -4.19 -15.69
C ARG A 75 -44.91 -2.68 -15.84
N VAL A 76 -44.02 -2.26 -16.73
CA VAL A 76 -43.67 -0.86 -16.97
C VAL A 76 -43.69 -0.54 -18.47
N GLU A 77 -44.11 0.67 -18.81
CA GLU A 77 -43.92 1.23 -20.16
C GLU A 77 -42.63 2.06 -20.24
N GLN A 78 -42.33 2.79 -19.17
CA GLN A 78 -41.07 3.49 -18.97
C GLN A 78 -40.76 3.54 -17.47
N THR A 79 -39.50 3.36 -17.09
CA THR A 79 -39.06 3.52 -15.71
C THR A 79 -37.58 3.88 -15.61
N GLU A 80 -37.21 4.60 -14.57
CA GLU A 80 -35.81 4.83 -14.21
C GLU A 80 -35.28 3.57 -13.52
N LEU A 81 -34.12 3.08 -13.95
CA LEU A 81 -33.49 1.92 -13.33
C LEU A 81 -32.57 2.32 -12.20
N LYS A 82 -32.69 1.60 -11.08
CA LYS A 82 -31.80 1.71 -9.94
C LYS A 82 -30.86 0.51 -9.88
N PRO A 83 -29.61 0.68 -9.41
CA PRO A 83 -28.70 -0.44 -9.20
C PRO A 83 -29.36 -1.57 -8.39
N GLY A 84 -29.25 -2.80 -8.89
CA GLY A 84 -29.89 -3.99 -8.34
C GLY A 84 -31.25 -4.36 -8.95
N ASP A 85 -31.87 -3.48 -9.75
CA ASP A 85 -33.17 -3.75 -10.36
C ASP A 85 -33.16 -4.97 -11.29
N LYS A 86 -34.19 -5.81 -11.16
CA LYS A 86 -34.40 -7.00 -11.98
C LYS A 86 -35.37 -6.70 -13.12
N ILE A 87 -34.88 -6.75 -14.35
CA ILE A 87 -35.63 -6.51 -15.57
C ILE A 87 -36.01 -7.87 -16.18
N ALA A 88 -37.29 -8.11 -16.37
CA ALA A 88 -37.80 -9.31 -17.02
C ALA A 88 -38.35 -8.97 -18.40
N LEU A 89 -37.80 -9.61 -19.45
CA LEU A 89 -38.27 -9.54 -20.83
C LEU A 89 -38.58 -10.97 -21.29
N GLY A 90 -39.85 -11.33 -21.45
CA GLY A 90 -40.20 -12.74 -21.71
C GLY A 90 -39.83 -13.66 -20.53
N ASN A 91 -38.99 -14.66 -20.79
CA ASN A 91 -38.36 -15.54 -19.78
C ASN A 91 -36.95 -15.06 -19.37
N THR A 92 -36.42 -14.04 -20.05
CA THR A 92 -35.08 -13.49 -19.78
C THR A 92 -35.12 -12.60 -18.53
N GLN A 93 -34.20 -12.83 -17.59
CA GLN A 93 -33.97 -11.98 -16.43
C GLN A 93 -32.62 -11.27 -16.55
N LEU A 94 -32.63 -9.95 -16.48
CA LEU A 94 -31.45 -9.09 -16.44
C LEU A 94 -31.40 -8.38 -15.09
N ARG A 95 -30.21 -8.17 -14.53
CA ARG A 95 -29.97 -7.31 -13.37
C ARG A 95 -29.23 -6.06 -13.84
N PHE A 96 -29.73 -4.89 -13.51
CA PHE A 96 -29.04 -3.63 -13.76
C PHE A 96 -28.07 -3.32 -12.63
N GLU A 97 -26.83 -3.00 -12.98
CA GLU A 97 -25.84 -2.48 -12.06
C GLU A 97 -25.35 -1.14 -12.62
N GLY A 98 -25.71 -0.04 -11.96
CA GLY A 98 -25.37 1.31 -12.44
C GLY A 98 -23.88 1.61 -12.30
N ALA A 99 -23.36 2.51 -13.14
CA ALA A 99 -22.10 3.20 -12.82
C ALA A 99 -22.39 4.24 -11.74
N MET A 100 -21.62 4.22 -10.64
CA MET A 100 -21.85 5.10 -9.50
C MET A 100 -21.82 6.57 -9.96
N SER A 101 -22.95 7.27 -9.81
CA SER A 101 -22.99 8.70 -10.13
C SER A 101 -22.37 9.53 -9.01
N ALA A 102 -21.76 10.66 -9.35
CA ALA A 102 -21.24 11.64 -8.40
C ALA A 102 -22.32 12.32 -7.52
N ALA A 103 -23.61 12.03 -7.75
CA ALA A 103 -24.72 12.44 -6.90
C ALA A 103 -25.19 11.32 -5.94
N GLU A 104 -24.97 10.05 -6.29
CA GLU A 104 -25.08 8.89 -5.39
C GLU A 104 -23.86 8.73 -4.48
N MET A 105 -22.80 9.51 -4.72
CA MET A 105 -21.75 9.84 -3.75
C MET A 105 -22.24 10.58 -2.49
N GLY A 106 -23.55 10.59 -2.22
CA GLY A 106 -24.18 10.93 -0.96
C GLY A 106 -23.35 11.86 -0.09
N LEU A 107 -23.48 13.17 -0.30
CA LEU A 107 -23.44 14.10 0.84
C LEU A 107 -24.67 13.81 1.70
N THR A 108 -24.70 12.62 2.30
CA THR A 108 -25.63 12.25 3.35
C THR A 108 -25.05 12.87 4.61
N MET A 109 -25.78 13.82 5.17
CA MET A 109 -25.53 14.31 6.53
C MET A 109 -25.56 13.10 7.47
N ILE A 110 -24.41 12.75 8.06
CA ILE A 110 -24.33 11.69 9.07
C ILE A 110 -24.61 12.34 10.41
N ASP A 111 -25.89 12.34 10.79
CA ASP A 111 -26.34 12.88 12.07
C ASP A 111 -26.57 11.79 13.12
N SER A 112 -26.33 10.49 12.81
CA SER A 112 -26.58 9.41 13.77
C SER A 112 -25.69 8.16 13.65
N GLU A 113 -25.58 7.43 14.76
CA GLU A 113 -24.86 6.16 14.93
C GLU A 113 -25.38 5.04 14.01
N ALA A 114 -26.61 5.15 13.50
CA ALA A 114 -27.23 4.18 12.59
C ALA A 114 -26.78 4.34 11.12
N ASP A 115 -26.48 5.57 10.69
CA ASP A 115 -26.05 5.87 9.31
C ASP A 115 -24.57 5.45 9.07
N LEU A 116 -23.79 5.42 10.15
CA LEU A 116 -22.42 4.90 10.17
C LEU A 116 -22.39 3.39 9.96
N ASP A 117 -23.27 2.63 10.62
CA ASP A 117 -23.34 1.16 10.48
C ASP A 117 -23.74 0.77 9.03
N MET A 118 -24.66 1.51 8.39
CA MET A 118 -25.09 1.24 7.00
C MET A 118 -24.03 1.49 5.91
N THR A 119 -23.18 2.50 6.08
CA THR A 119 -22.18 2.89 5.04
C THR A 119 -20.91 2.02 5.11
N LEU A 120 -20.71 1.42 6.27
CA LEU A 120 -19.60 0.57 6.60
C LEU A 120 -19.82 -0.89 6.13
N ASP A 121 -21.07 -1.29 5.89
CA ASP A 121 -21.43 -2.61 5.39
C ASP A 121 -21.11 -2.84 3.90
N THR A 122 -20.78 -1.79 3.14
CA THR A 122 -20.64 -1.83 1.67
C THR A 122 -19.21 -1.75 1.13
N GLU A 123 -18.21 -1.38 1.93
CA GLU A 123 -16.80 -1.29 1.48
C GLU A 123 -15.91 -2.38 2.09
N ILE A 124 -15.83 -3.52 1.42
CA ILE A 124 -14.76 -4.50 1.70
C ILE A 124 -13.44 -3.87 1.24
N LEU A 125 -12.49 -3.63 2.15
CA LEU A 125 -11.09 -3.41 1.78
C LEU A 125 -10.45 -4.79 1.55
N PRO A 126 -10.25 -5.26 0.30
CA PRO A 126 -9.56 -6.52 0.09
C PRO A 126 -8.10 -6.37 0.51
N MET A 127 -7.65 -7.20 1.46
CA MET A 127 -6.24 -7.59 1.51
C MET A 127 -5.96 -8.47 0.28
N VAL A 128 -5.54 -7.84 -0.81
CA VAL A 128 -4.98 -8.59 -1.94
C VAL A 128 -3.60 -9.06 -1.52
N ILE A 129 -3.34 -10.37 -1.60
CA ILE A 129 -2.01 -10.95 -1.47
C ILE A 129 -1.60 -11.38 -2.88
N ASN A 130 -0.63 -10.68 -3.47
CA ASN A 130 -0.10 -11.05 -4.79
C ASN A 130 1.04 -12.05 -4.63
N GLU A 131 0.71 -13.34 -4.62
CA GLU A 131 1.74 -14.39 -4.59
C GLU A 131 2.22 -14.74 -6.00
N THR A 132 3.51 -14.50 -6.28
CA THR A 132 4.14 -14.90 -7.54
C THR A 132 5.12 -16.04 -7.29
N SER A 133 4.74 -17.25 -7.70
CA SER A 133 5.48 -18.49 -7.45
C SER A 133 6.50 -18.85 -8.54
N GLN A 134 6.70 -17.99 -9.55
CA GLN A 134 7.63 -18.24 -10.66
C GLN A 134 8.97 -17.53 -10.48
N PRO A 135 10.08 -18.11 -11.00
CA PRO A 135 11.36 -17.44 -11.02
C PRO A 135 11.29 -16.13 -11.80
N ARG A 136 11.85 -15.06 -11.25
CA ARG A 136 11.85 -13.72 -11.87
C ARG A 136 13.04 -12.89 -11.42
N LEU A 137 13.38 -11.91 -12.23
CA LEU A 137 14.25 -10.80 -11.83
C LEU A 137 13.39 -9.60 -11.48
N VAL A 138 13.68 -8.94 -10.37
CA VAL A 138 13.09 -7.64 -10.02
C VAL A 138 14.20 -6.60 -10.10
N ALA A 139 14.08 -5.65 -11.01
CA ALA A 139 15.02 -4.56 -11.18
C ALA A 139 14.49 -3.30 -10.49
N PHE A 140 15.35 -2.65 -9.71
CA PHE A 140 15.07 -1.44 -8.98
C PHE A 140 16.07 -0.34 -9.35
N THR A 141 15.55 0.84 -9.66
CA THR A 141 16.31 2.09 -9.78
C THR A 141 15.65 3.18 -8.94
N SER A 142 16.27 4.36 -8.86
CA SER A 142 15.65 5.52 -8.21
C SER A 142 14.35 6.00 -8.89
N GLU A 143 14.07 5.53 -10.10
CA GLU A 143 12.93 5.97 -10.93
C GLU A 143 11.76 4.98 -10.90
N LYS A 144 12.05 3.68 -10.98
CA LYS A 144 11.03 2.65 -11.03
C LYS A 144 11.54 1.29 -10.53
N THR A 145 10.60 0.44 -10.10
CA THR A 145 10.77 -1.01 -10.00
C THR A 145 9.98 -1.72 -11.09
N TRP A 146 10.57 -2.74 -11.71
CA TRP A 146 9.86 -3.62 -12.66
C TRP A 146 10.43 -5.02 -12.60
N GLU A 147 9.67 -5.99 -13.10
CA GLU A 147 10.08 -7.38 -13.09
C GLU A 147 10.12 -8.00 -14.48
N LEU A 148 10.93 -9.05 -14.58
CA LEU A 148 11.02 -9.91 -15.73
C LEU A 148 10.84 -11.35 -15.26
N PRO A 149 9.70 -11.99 -15.57
CA PRO A 149 9.56 -13.43 -15.40
C PRO A 149 10.64 -14.16 -16.18
N LEU A 150 11.31 -15.11 -15.51
CA LEU A 150 12.24 -16.01 -16.18
C LEU A 150 11.43 -17.22 -16.65
N GLU A 151 10.82 -17.07 -17.83
CA GLU A 151 10.04 -18.11 -18.51
C GLU A 151 10.90 -19.37 -18.81
N ALA A 152 10.34 -20.35 -19.52
CA ALA A 152 11.06 -21.57 -19.90
C ALA A 152 12.23 -21.34 -20.89
N THR A 153 12.62 -20.09 -21.14
CA THR A 153 13.74 -19.73 -22.00
C THR A 153 15.07 -20.16 -21.36
N ALA A 154 15.98 -20.67 -22.20
CA ALA A 154 17.29 -21.13 -21.72
C ALA A 154 18.19 -19.98 -21.27
N GLN A 155 17.95 -18.77 -21.77
CA GLN A 155 18.81 -17.62 -21.54
C GLN A 155 18.02 -16.32 -21.73
N VAL A 156 18.37 -15.32 -20.92
CA VAL A 156 17.79 -13.98 -20.93
C VAL A 156 18.93 -12.96 -20.86
N SER A 157 18.98 -12.01 -21.78
CA SER A 157 20.00 -10.96 -21.77
C SER A 157 19.55 -9.73 -20.96
N ILE A 158 20.53 -9.03 -20.38
CA ILE A 158 20.38 -7.81 -19.60
C ILE A 158 21.24 -6.73 -20.24
N GLY A 159 20.71 -5.53 -20.47
CA GLY A 159 21.47 -4.43 -21.04
C GLY A 159 20.61 -3.19 -21.28
N ARG A 160 21.22 -2.11 -21.78
CA ARG A 160 20.48 -0.87 -22.07
C ARG A 160 19.76 -0.85 -23.41
N ASP A 161 20.15 -1.69 -24.36
CA ASP A 161 19.47 -1.75 -25.66
C ASP A 161 18.10 -2.43 -25.49
N GLU A 162 17.12 -2.01 -26.30
CA GLU A 162 15.73 -2.46 -26.22
C GLU A 162 15.54 -3.95 -26.55
N ASP A 163 16.49 -4.56 -27.27
CA ASP A 163 16.48 -5.98 -27.63
C ASP A 163 16.83 -6.93 -26.47
N ASN A 164 17.10 -6.41 -25.27
CA ASN A 164 17.37 -7.23 -24.09
C ASN A 164 16.08 -7.68 -23.41
N GLY A 165 16.10 -8.87 -22.80
CA GLY A 165 14.99 -9.33 -21.97
C GLY A 165 14.79 -8.43 -20.75
N LEU A 166 15.87 -8.09 -20.05
CA LEU A 166 15.85 -7.06 -19.00
C LEU A 166 16.52 -5.78 -19.49
N VAL A 167 15.70 -4.81 -19.90
CA VAL A 167 16.17 -3.50 -20.35
C VAL A 167 16.43 -2.59 -19.15
N ILE A 168 17.68 -2.17 -18.97
CA ILE A 168 18.09 -1.15 -17.99
C ILE A 168 18.65 0.04 -18.77
N ASP A 169 17.77 0.93 -19.20
CA ASP A 169 18.11 2.10 -20.03
C ASP A 169 18.82 3.19 -19.19
N GLN A 170 20.09 2.95 -18.93
CA GLN A 170 20.96 3.81 -18.15
C GLN A 170 22.33 3.88 -18.81
N ALA A 171 22.91 5.08 -18.88
CA ALA A 171 24.18 5.31 -19.59
C ALA A 171 25.35 4.46 -19.05
N GLN A 172 25.29 4.06 -17.78
CA GLN A 172 26.32 3.22 -17.15
C GLN A 172 26.17 1.72 -17.47
N VAL A 173 25.14 1.32 -18.23
CA VAL A 173 24.87 -0.07 -18.58
C VAL A 173 25.29 -0.29 -20.04
N SER A 174 26.12 -1.30 -20.31
CA SER A 174 26.46 -1.70 -21.67
C SER A 174 25.23 -2.16 -22.46
N ARG A 175 25.29 -1.99 -23.79
CA ARG A 175 24.23 -2.35 -24.74
C ARG A 175 23.68 -3.77 -24.50
N ARG A 176 24.59 -4.73 -24.44
CA ARG A 176 24.41 -6.06 -23.86
C ARG A 176 25.42 -6.18 -22.73
N HIS A 177 24.95 -6.24 -21.50
CA HIS A 177 25.77 -6.12 -20.30
C HIS A 177 26.05 -7.48 -19.67
N ALA A 178 24.99 -8.24 -19.44
CA ALA A 178 25.03 -9.53 -18.77
C ALA A 178 23.95 -10.45 -19.34
N GLU A 179 23.96 -11.70 -18.91
CA GLU A 179 22.91 -12.68 -19.20
C GLU A 179 22.62 -13.53 -17.97
N ILE A 180 21.38 -14.00 -17.86
CA ILE A 180 21.01 -15.12 -17.01
C ILE A 180 20.83 -16.35 -17.89
N ALA A 181 21.57 -17.41 -17.61
CA ALA A 181 21.41 -18.71 -18.23
C ALA A 181 20.76 -19.70 -17.25
N ARG A 182 19.71 -20.40 -17.69
CA ARG A 182 19.08 -21.47 -16.94
C ARG A 182 19.76 -22.79 -17.24
N LYS A 183 20.31 -23.45 -16.21
CA LYS A 183 20.91 -24.78 -16.28
C LYS A 183 20.14 -25.73 -15.36
N GLY A 184 19.09 -26.35 -15.89
CA GLY A 184 18.14 -27.15 -15.10
C GLY A 184 17.34 -26.27 -14.13
N ASN A 185 17.55 -26.47 -12.82
CA ASN A 185 16.94 -25.66 -11.76
C ASN A 185 17.83 -24.50 -11.29
N LEU A 186 19.06 -24.40 -11.81
CA LEU A 186 20.00 -23.34 -11.44
C LEU A 186 19.91 -22.18 -12.42
N PHE A 187 20.04 -20.96 -11.90
CA PHE A 187 20.17 -19.74 -12.68
C PHE A 187 21.59 -19.19 -12.51
N VAL A 188 22.25 -18.88 -13.62
CA VAL A 188 23.64 -18.43 -13.64
C VAL A 188 23.71 -17.07 -14.30
N LEU A 189 24.14 -16.05 -13.56
CA LEU A 189 24.45 -14.72 -14.05
C LEU A 189 25.84 -14.70 -14.65
N ARG A 190 26.00 -14.10 -15.83
CA ARG A 190 27.29 -13.92 -16.51
C ARG A 190 27.44 -12.50 -17.02
N ASP A 191 28.57 -11.86 -16.73
CA ASP A 191 28.96 -10.59 -17.34
C ASP A 191 29.48 -10.83 -18.76
N LEU A 192 29.08 -10.00 -19.73
CA LEU A 192 29.43 -10.14 -21.15
C LEU A 192 30.61 -9.25 -21.57
N GLY A 193 31.55 -9.00 -20.65
CA GLY A 193 32.65 -8.06 -20.88
C GLY A 193 32.16 -6.61 -20.83
N SER A 194 31.24 -6.33 -19.90
CA SER A 194 30.65 -5.01 -19.75
C SER A 194 31.68 -3.96 -19.33
N THR A 195 31.43 -2.70 -19.68
CA THR A 195 32.36 -1.59 -19.43
C THR A 195 32.50 -1.30 -17.93
N ASN A 196 31.38 -1.31 -17.20
CA ASN A 196 31.35 -0.95 -15.77
C ASN A 196 31.27 -2.17 -14.83
N GLY A 197 31.19 -3.38 -15.39
CA GLY A 197 31.11 -4.63 -14.64
C GLY A 197 29.75 -4.89 -14.00
N THR A 198 29.51 -6.18 -13.76
CA THR A 198 28.43 -6.70 -12.90
C THR A 198 28.98 -6.91 -11.48
N TRP A 199 28.23 -6.47 -10.48
CA TRP A 199 28.70 -6.46 -9.08
C TRP A 199 27.78 -7.27 -8.18
N PHE A 200 28.32 -8.18 -7.39
CA PHE A 200 27.60 -8.87 -6.33
C PHE A 200 28.18 -8.46 -4.98
N LYS A 201 27.34 -7.98 -4.07
CA LYS A 201 27.79 -7.30 -2.84
C LYS A 201 28.74 -6.14 -3.19
N ARG A 202 30.02 -6.25 -2.85
CA ARG A 202 31.06 -5.24 -3.13
C ARG A 202 32.13 -5.71 -4.11
N GLU A 203 31.90 -6.85 -4.76
CA GLU A 203 32.87 -7.50 -5.63
C GLU A 203 32.35 -7.56 -7.06
N ARG A 204 33.24 -7.34 -8.03
CA ARG A 204 32.93 -7.54 -9.44
C ARG A 204 32.95 -9.04 -9.73
N VAL A 205 31.94 -9.52 -10.44
CA VAL A 205 31.77 -10.94 -10.76
C VAL A 205 31.63 -11.13 -12.27
N ASP A 206 32.29 -12.17 -12.80
CA ASP A 206 32.16 -12.57 -14.20
C ASP A 206 31.09 -13.66 -14.36
N GLU A 207 30.97 -14.57 -13.38
CA GLU A 207 29.93 -15.60 -13.31
C GLU A 207 29.46 -15.77 -11.85
N LEU A 208 28.15 -15.92 -11.63
CA LEU A 208 27.53 -16.15 -10.31
C LEU A 208 26.36 -17.12 -10.43
N ILE A 209 26.32 -18.15 -9.59
CA ILE A 209 25.11 -18.98 -9.42
C ILE A 209 24.16 -18.26 -8.48
N LEU A 210 23.00 -17.87 -8.98
CA LEU A 210 22.02 -17.10 -8.23
C LEU A 210 21.25 -17.98 -7.25
N GLN A 211 21.19 -17.54 -6.00
CA GLN A 211 20.30 -18.03 -4.95
C GLN A 211 19.14 -17.07 -4.76
N ASP A 212 18.02 -17.58 -4.24
CA ASP A 212 16.88 -16.72 -3.95
C ASP A 212 17.25 -15.56 -3.02
N GLY A 213 16.77 -14.37 -3.37
CA GLY A 213 17.05 -13.14 -2.65
C GLY A 213 18.40 -12.51 -2.96
N ASP A 214 19.24 -13.13 -3.81
CA ASP A 214 20.51 -12.53 -4.24
C ASP A 214 20.26 -11.21 -4.95
N VAL A 215 21.02 -10.19 -4.52
CA VAL A 215 20.99 -8.85 -5.12
C VAL A 215 22.33 -8.58 -5.79
N PHE A 216 22.30 -8.34 -7.10
CA PHE A 216 23.45 -7.89 -7.87
C PHE A 216 23.18 -6.51 -8.48
N ARG A 217 24.24 -5.79 -8.85
CA ARG A 217 24.18 -4.41 -9.35
C ARG A 217 24.76 -4.33 -10.76
N ILE A 218 24.01 -3.64 -11.63
CA ILE A 218 24.39 -3.32 -13.00
C ILE A 218 24.17 -1.81 -13.18
N GLY A 219 25.26 -1.05 -13.29
CA GLY A 219 25.19 0.41 -13.28
C GLY A 219 24.52 0.95 -12.00
N PRO A 220 23.45 1.75 -12.08
CA PRO A 220 22.72 2.25 -10.92
C PRO A 220 21.60 1.29 -10.47
N ALA A 221 21.30 0.24 -11.23
CA ALA A 221 20.21 -0.68 -10.95
C ALA A 221 20.65 -1.77 -9.96
N GLN A 222 19.81 -2.03 -8.97
CA GLN A 222 19.88 -3.23 -8.14
C GLN A 222 18.89 -4.25 -8.72
N VAL A 223 19.36 -5.47 -8.96
CA VAL A 223 18.55 -6.55 -9.53
C VAL A 223 18.51 -7.70 -8.53
N ILE A 224 17.30 -8.08 -8.15
CA ILE A 224 17.03 -9.17 -7.21
C ILE A 224 16.61 -10.39 -8.01
N PHE A 225 17.23 -11.52 -7.75
CA PHE A 225 16.71 -12.80 -8.23
C PHE A 225 15.73 -13.38 -7.21
N LYS A 226 14.55 -13.74 -7.68
CA LYS A 226 13.54 -14.47 -6.92
C LYS A 226 13.33 -15.81 -7.60
N SER A 227 13.57 -16.92 -6.90
CA SER A 227 13.43 -18.26 -7.47
C SER A 227 11.97 -18.66 -7.68
N GLY A 228 11.04 -17.98 -7.01
CA GLY A 228 9.65 -18.39 -6.90
C GLY A 228 9.52 -19.51 -5.88
N PHE A 229 8.65 -19.35 -4.91
CA PHE A 229 8.35 -20.37 -3.91
C PHE A 229 6.90 -20.81 -4.02
N GLY A 230 6.65 -22.10 -3.82
CA GLY A 230 5.36 -22.60 -3.35
C GLY A 230 5.39 -22.79 -1.84
N ALA A 231 4.23 -22.84 -1.19
CA ALA A 231 4.10 -22.97 0.28
C ALA A 231 4.91 -24.12 0.91
N GLN A 232 5.30 -25.14 0.14
CA GLN A 232 6.12 -26.28 0.58
C GLN A 232 7.59 -25.93 0.90
N ALA A 233 8.12 -24.83 0.34
CA ALA A 233 9.49 -24.39 0.64
C ALA A 233 9.63 -23.78 2.04
N LEU A 234 8.53 -23.19 2.57
CA LEU A 234 8.48 -22.68 3.95
C LEU A 234 8.72 -23.82 4.94
N THR A 235 8.11 -24.98 4.70
CA THR A 235 8.19 -26.16 5.57
C THR A 235 9.62 -26.73 5.68
N LEU A 236 10.40 -26.70 4.57
CA LEU A 236 11.79 -27.19 4.59
C LEU A 236 12.74 -26.27 5.39
N ALA A 237 12.46 -24.96 5.35
CA ALA A 237 13.19 -23.99 6.16
C ALA A 237 12.86 -24.13 7.67
N ASP A 238 11.69 -24.66 8.04
CA ASP A 238 11.33 -24.95 9.44
C ASP A 238 12.24 -26.02 10.05
N GLU A 239 12.54 -27.08 9.30
CA GLU A 239 13.41 -28.17 9.78
C GLU A 239 14.86 -27.69 10.06
N THR A 240 15.31 -26.69 9.31
CA THR A 240 16.66 -26.09 9.45
C THR A 240 16.71 -25.12 10.65
N LEU A 241 15.65 -24.35 10.87
CA LEU A 241 15.52 -23.38 11.96
C LEU A 241 15.19 -24.01 13.32
N ALA A 242 14.52 -25.16 13.33
CA ALA A 242 14.23 -25.93 14.54
C ALA A 242 15.49 -26.48 15.24
N ARG A 243 16.66 -26.43 14.57
CA ARG A 243 17.93 -26.99 15.07
C ARG A 243 18.93 -25.94 15.60
N MET A 244 18.56 -24.65 15.67
CA MET A 244 19.47 -23.58 16.09
C MET A 244 19.25 -23.16 17.56
N PRO A 245 20.28 -23.23 18.44
CA PRO A 245 20.12 -23.10 19.90
C PRO A 245 20.05 -21.66 20.45
N THR A 246 20.43 -20.64 19.68
CA THR A 246 20.39 -19.23 20.13
C THR A 246 19.83 -18.32 19.05
N ARG A 247 18.64 -17.77 19.28
CA ARG A 247 17.98 -16.79 18.42
C ARG A 247 18.28 -15.38 18.92
N ARG A 248 18.47 -14.45 17.98
CA ARG A 248 18.75 -13.05 18.30
C ARG A 248 17.46 -12.39 18.76
N PRO A 249 17.45 -11.65 19.88
CA PRO A 249 16.23 -10.99 20.30
C PRO A 249 15.74 -9.98 19.25
N VAL A 250 14.43 -9.94 19.05
CA VAL A 250 13.76 -9.05 18.09
C VAL A 250 12.95 -8.01 18.84
N VAL A 251 13.09 -6.74 18.44
CA VAL A 251 12.20 -5.66 18.86
C VAL A 251 11.38 -5.21 17.65
N PHE A 252 10.05 -5.31 17.73
CA PHE A 252 9.15 -4.78 16.73
C PHE A 252 8.71 -3.35 17.07
N VAL A 253 8.78 -2.47 16.08
CA VAL A 253 8.37 -1.06 16.18
C VAL A 253 7.31 -0.78 15.11
N PRO A 254 6.05 -0.54 15.49
CA PRO A 254 4.93 -0.41 14.56
C PRO A 254 4.93 0.94 13.83
N GLY A 255 4.02 1.08 12.87
CA GLY A 255 3.80 2.32 12.14
C GLY A 255 2.96 3.36 12.88
N MET A 256 2.64 4.44 12.17
CA MET A 256 1.65 5.41 12.63
C MET A 256 0.32 4.70 12.88
N MET A 257 -0.32 4.99 14.01
CA MET A 257 -1.56 4.33 14.47
C MET A 257 -1.43 2.82 14.76
N GLY A 258 -0.21 2.28 14.80
CA GLY A 258 0.03 0.87 15.13
C GLY A 258 0.20 0.57 16.62
N SER A 259 0.10 1.57 17.49
CA SER A 259 0.03 1.38 18.95
C SER A 259 -1.32 1.82 19.46
N GLU A 260 -1.90 1.04 20.37
CA GLU A 260 -3.11 1.40 21.10
C GLU A 260 -2.89 2.68 21.90
N LEU A 261 -3.94 3.50 22.03
CA LEU A 261 -3.92 4.67 22.92
C LEU A 261 -5.04 4.53 23.94
N TRP A 262 -4.71 4.82 25.20
CA TRP A 262 -5.59 4.64 26.35
C TRP A 262 -5.80 5.95 27.10
N LEU A 263 -7.05 6.20 27.52
CA LEU A 263 -7.43 7.27 28.42
C LEU A 263 -7.80 6.64 29.77
N GLY A 264 -6.89 6.66 30.74
CA GLY A 264 -7.07 5.95 32.00
C GLY A 264 -7.28 4.44 31.76
N ASN A 265 -8.48 3.92 31.99
CA ASN A 265 -8.80 2.51 31.76
C ASN A 265 -9.54 2.26 30.43
N GLU A 266 -9.77 3.29 29.63
CA GLU A 266 -10.52 3.18 28.39
C GLU A 266 -9.58 3.15 27.18
N ARG A 267 -9.70 2.12 26.34
CA ARG A 267 -8.96 2.01 25.08
C ARG A 267 -9.64 2.87 24.01
N VAL A 268 -9.10 4.07 23.77
CA VAL A 268 -9.67 5.04 22.82
C VAL A 268 -9.21 4.80 21.39
N TRP A 269 -8.07 4.14 21.19
CA TRP A 269 -7.60 3.64 19.89
C TRP A 269 -7.15 2.18 20.06
N PRO A 270 -7.57 1.22 19.20
CA PRO A 270 -8.16 1.36 17.86
C PRO A 270 -9.70 1.45 17.81
N ASN A 271 -10.36 1.90 18.87
CA ASN A 271 -11.82 2.06 18.86
C ASN A 271 -12.25 3.18 17.89
N VAL A 272 -12.61 2.77 16.67
CA VAL A 272 -12.98 3.67 15.58
C VAL A 272 -14.22 4.51 15.93
N LYS A 273 -15.18 3.98 16.70
CA LYS A 273 -16.32 4.80 17.19
C LYS A 273 -15.85 5.95 18.10
N TYR A 274 -14.78 5.75 18.85
CA TYR A 274 -14.25 6.75 19.77
C TYR A 274 -13.59 7.92 19.03
N ILE A 275 -12.79 7.62 18.00
CA ILE A 275 -12.15 8.66 17.18
C ILE A 275 -13.20 9.48 16.42
N PHE A 276 -14.32 8.88 16.03
CA PHE A 276 -15.44 9.60 15.40
C PHE A 276 -16.23 10.47 16.36
N LYS A 277 -16.58 9.96 17.54
CA LYS A 277 -17.34 10.74 18.52
C LYS A 277 -16.49 11.88 19.09
N ASN A 278 -15.18 11.66 19.28
CA ASN A 278 -14.30 12.56 20.02
C ASN A 278 -12.94 12.81 19.32
N PRO A 279 -12.90 13.33 18.07
CA PRO A 279 -11.64 13.51 17.35
C PRO A 279 -10.69 14.48 18.08
N GLU A 280 -11.21 15.52 18.73
CA GLU A 280 -10.39 16.51 19.46
C GLU A 280 -9.60 15.92 20.64
N LEU A 281 -10.01 14.76 21.18
CA LEU A 281 -9.24 14.06 22.21
C LEU A 281 -7.86 13.65 21.68
N PHE A 282 -7.76 13.41 20.37
CA PHE A 282 -6.53 12.97 19.74
C PHE A 282 -5.56 14.10 19.45
N ARG A 283 -5.89 15.39 19.69
CA ARG A 283 -4.92 16.48 19.54
C ARG A 283 -3.65 16.21 20.33
N TYR A 284 -2.51 16.69 19.82
CA TYR A 284 -1.22 16.56 20.47
C TYR A 284 -0.54 17.93 20.66
N PRO A 285 -0.04 18.26 21.88
CA PRO A 285 -0.22 17.51 23.11
C PRO A 285 -1.71 17.46 23.51
N SER A 286 -2.13 16.33 24.06
CA SER A 286 -3.51 16.13 24.47
C SER A 286 -3.80 16.92 25.75
N SER A 287 -5.02 17.47 25.87
CA SER A 287 -5.47 18.11 27.11
C SER A 287 -5.49 17.13 28.30
N VAL A 288 -5.74 15.84 27.99
CA VAL A 288 -5.58 14.72 28.92
C VAL A 288 -4.59 13.72 28.28
N PRO A 289 -3.52 13.31 28.99
CA PRO A 289 -2.54 12.38 28.43
C PRO A 289 -3.19 11.08 27.96
N LEU A 290 -2.85 10.64 26.74
CA LEU A 290 -3.14 9.30 26.28
C LEU A 290 -1.89 8.45 26.41
N GLU A 291 -2.07 7.23 26.90
CA GLU A 291 -0.97 6.30 27.15
C GLU A 291 -0.88 5.24 26.05
N PRO A 292 0.29 5.04 25.43
CA PRO A 292 0.53 3.87 24.59
C PRO A 292 0.76 2.63 25.47
N ARG A 293 0.07 1.52 25.18
CA ARG A 293 0.17 0.29 26.01
C ARG A 293 0.55 -0.98 25.26
N ALA A 294 0.01 -1.16 24.06
CA ALA A 294 0.25 -2.36 23.25
C ALA A 294 0.26 -2.01 21.76
N ILE A 295 0.65 -2.97 20.95
CA ILE A 295 0.51 -2.92 19.50
C ILE A 295 -0.95 -3.12 19.15
N VAL A 296 -1.39 -2.52 18.05
CA VAL A 296 -2.75 -2.74 17.54
C VAL A 296 -2.85 -4.11 16.90
N ASP A 297 -3.55 -5.00 17.58
CA ASP A 297 -3.88 -6.35 17.14
C ASP A 297 -4.79 -6.36 15.90
N GLU A 298 -5.94 -5.70 16.03
CA GLU A 298 -7.02 -5.68 15.04
C GLU A 298 -7.69 -4.29 15.08
N VAL A 299 -7.99 -3.74 13.90
CA VAL A 299 -8.87 -2.58 13.77
C VAL A 299 -10.24 -3.05 13.32
N VAL A 300 -11.21 -2.99 14.25
CA VAL A 300 -12.62 -3.22 13.94
C VAL A 300 -13.21 -1.90 13.51
N ILE A 301 -13.35 -1.74 12.18
CA ILE A 301 -14.02 -0.57 11.60
C ILE A 301 -15.54 -0.77 11.74
N VAL A 302 -16.01 -2.01 11.53
CA VAL A 302 -17.42 -2.41 11.58
C VAL A 302 -17.53 -3.68 12.40
N PRO A 303 -18.23 -3.66 13.55
CA PRO A 303 -18.43 -4.86 14.35
C PRO A 303 -19.01 -5.99 13.49
N ASN A 304 -18.28 -7.11 13.38
CA ASN A 304 -18.66 -8.33 12.65
C ASN A 304 -18.66 -8.26 11.11
N LEU A 305 -18.22 -7.17 10.46
CA LEU A 305 -18.16 -7.08 8.98
C LEU A 305 -16.78 -6.73 8.40
N ILE A 306 -16.07 -5.75 8.97
CA ILE A 306 -14.73 -5.37 8.47
C ILE A 306 -13.74 -5.41 9.62
N LYS A 307 -12.84 -6.39 9.51
CA LYS A 307 -11.70 -6.61 10.38
C LYS A 307 -10.43 -6.35 9.57
N GLN A 308 -9.61 -5.41 10.01
CA GLN A 308 -8.27 -5.25 9.45
C GLN A 308 -7.25 -5.77 10.46
N ASP A 309 -6.74 -6.97 10.20
CA ASP A 309 -5.58 -7.51 10.92
C ASP A 309 -4.36 -6.70 10.49
N GLN A 310 -3.90 -5.80 11.36
CA GLN A 310 -2.69 -5.03 11.08
C GLN A 310 -1.47 -5.78 11.63
N TYR A 311 -1.16 -5.77 12.92
CA TYR A 311 0.18 -6.19 13.34
C TYR A 311 0.28 -7.61 13.92
N ASN A 312 -0.83 -8.21 14.35
CA ASN A 312 -0.82 -9.55 14.95
C ASN A 312 -0.17 -10.61 14.06
N ARG A 313 -0.42 -10.56 12.75
CA ARG A 313 0.10 -11.57 11.81
C ARG A 313 1.62 -11.64 11.76
N LEU A 314 2.33 -10.54 12.02
CA LEU A 314 3.78 -10.55 12.13
C LEU A 314 4.24 -11.15 13.46
N GLY A 315 3.63 -10.73 14.57
CA GLY A 315 3.94 -11.27 15.90
C GLY A 315 3.66 -12.77 15.98
N ASP A 316 2.52 -13.20 15.46
CA ASP A 316 2.11 -14.60 15.41
C ASP A 316 3.03 -15.40 14.48
N TYR A 317 3.44 -14.85 13.34
CA TYR A 317 4.48 -15.47 12.52
C TYR A 317 5.80 -15.69 13.28
N LEU A 318 6.28 -14.67 14.00
CA LEU A 318 7.51 -14.79 14.78
C LEU A 318 7.39 -15.83 15.90
N VAL A 319 6.24 -15.89 16.58
CA VAL A 319 6.01 -16.79 17.72
C VAL A 319 5.70 -18.21 17.27
N GLU A 320 4.73 -18.38 16.37
CA GLU A 320 4.20 -19.69 15.97
C GLU A 320 5.08 -20.39 14.93
N GLU A 321 5.60 -19.65 13.94
CA GLU A 321 6.40 -20.24 12.85
C GLU A 321 7.91 -20.17 13.15
N LEU A 322 8.40 -19.06 13.72
CA LEU A 322 9.83 -18.89 14.03
C LEU A 322 10.20 -19.21 15.48
N GLY A 323 9.22 -19.55 16.33
CA GLY A 323 9.42 -20.01 17.70
C GLY A 323 10.03 -18.98 18.66
N TYR A 324 9.78 -17.70 18.45
CA TYR A 324 10.09 -16.66 19.43
C TYR A 324 9.11 -16.70 20.62
N GLU A 325 9.54 -16.18 21.76
CA GLU A 325 8.75 -16.05 22.99
C GLU A 325 8.60 -14.57 23.37
N ARG A 326 7.34 -14.09 23.38
CA ARG A 326 7.00 -12.72 23.81
C ARG A 326 7.52 -12.45 25.23
N GLY A 327 8.24 -11.36 25.40
CA GLY A 327 8.84 -10.93 26.68
C GLY A 327 10.17 -11.61 27.04
N ARG A 328 10.64 -12.58 26.24
CA ARG A 328 11.93 -13.26 26.45
C ARG A 328 12.94 -12.92 25.35
N ASP A 329 12.56 -13.16 24.10
CA ASP A 329 13.40 -12.87 22.92
C ASP A 329 12.62 -12.20 21.78
N PHE A 330 11.30 -12.01 21.93
CA PHE A 330 10.52 -11.10 21.10
C PHE A 330 9.86 -10.02 21.96
N PHE A 331 10.05 -8.77 21.58
CA PHE A 331 9.59 -7.59 22.30
C PHE A 331 8.87 -6.63 21.35
N GLU A 332 7.85 -5.97 21.86
CA GLU A 332 7.03 -5.04 21.11
C GLU A 332 7.13 -3.65 21.74
N PHE A 333 7.32 -2.64 20.92
CA PHE A 333 7.46 -1.26 21.39
C PHE A 333 6.24 -0.43 20.99
N ALA A 334 5.30 -0.29 21.92
CA ALA A 334 4.17 0.63 21.79
C ALA A 334 4.60 2.08 22.12
N TYR A 335 4.16 3.05 21.33
CA TYR A 335 4.47 4.46 21.53
C TYR A 335 3.35 5.38 21.05
N ASP A 336 3.33 6.64 21.52
CA ASP A 336 2.36 7.62 21.02
C ASP A 336 2.78 8.07 19.61
N TRP A 337 2.06 7.60 18.60
CA TRP A 337 2.38 7.85 17.19
C TRP A 337 2.11 9.29 16.72
N ARG A 338 1.58 10.16 17.59
CA ARG A 338 1.32 11.58 17.32
C ARG A 338 2.49 12.49 17.69
N GLN A 339 3.30 12.05 18.66
CA GLN A 339 4.39 12.83 19.23
C GLN A 339 5.63 12.86 18.33
N ASP A 340 6.56 13.77 18.59
CA ASP A 340 7.83 13.85 17.86
C ASP A 340 8.60 12.52 17.89
N VAL A 341 9.05 12.04 16.73
CA VAL A 341 9.81 10.79 16.56
C VAL A 341 11.02 10.71 17.50
N ARG A 342 11.65 11.85 17.82
CA ARG A 342 12.80 11.93 18.73
C ARG A 342 12.44 11.51 20.16
N ILE A 343 11.20 11.79 20.59
CA ILE A 343 10.68 11.36 21.89
C ILE A 343 10.46 9.85 21.86
N SER A 344 9.77 9.34 20.84
CA SER A 344 9.54 7.89 20.67
C SER A 344 10.85 7.10 20.60
N ALA A 345 11.87 7.64 19.93
CA ALA A 345 13.17 6.99 19.83
C ALA A 345 13.94 6.96 21.17
N ARG A 346 13.78 7.97 22.03
CA ARG A 346 14.31 7.93 23.40
C ARG A 346 13.60 6.88 24.25
N GLN A 347 12.28 6.77 24.12
CA GLN A 347 11.49 5.74 24.79
C GLN A 347 11.87 4.34 24.30
N LEU A 348 12.11 4.16 22.99
CA LEU A 348 12.64 2.91 22.45
C LEU A 348 13.99 2.55 23.09
N GLY A 349 14.88 3.53 23.25
CA GLY A 349 16.15 3.34 23.95
C GLY A 349 15.97 2.86 25.39
N GLN A 350 15.03 3.44 26.13
CA GLN A 350 14.70 3.01 27.50
C GLN A 350 14.20 1.56 27.55
N LEU A 351 13.35 1.17 26.58
CA LEU A 351 12.91 -0.23 26.46
C LEU A 351 14.11 -1.15 26.20
N VAL A 352 14.96 -0.81 25.22
CA VAL A 352 16.13 -1.63 24.85
C VAL A 352 17.13 -1.76 26.00
N ASP A 353 17.35 -0.69 26.76
CA ASP A 353 18.22 -0.70 27.93
C ASP A 353 17.67 -1.58 29.07
N GLY A 354 16.35 -1.73 29.16
CA GLY A 354 15.66 -2.57 30.14
C GLY A 354 15.48 -4.04 29.74
N LEU A 355 15.84 -4.45 28.52
CA LEU A 355 15.64 -5.83 28.07
C LEU A 355 16.45 -6.83 28.92
N PRO A 356 15.90 -8.03 29.21
CA PRO A 356 16.54 -9.08 30.02
C PRO A 356 17.63 -9.84 29.24
N THR A 357 18.34 -9.18 28.33
CA THR A 357 19.36 -9.79 27.46
C THR A 357 20.44 -8.79 27.09
N SER A 358 21.70 -9.24 27.14
CA SER A 358 22.85 -8.49 26.66
C SER A 358 23.21 -8.81 25.21
N LEU A 359 22.52 -9.76 24.58
CA LEU A 359 22.76 -10.12 23.18
C LEU A 359 22.45 -8.93 22.26
N PRO A 360 23.18 -8.79 21.14
CA PRO A 360 22.78 -7.87 20.08
C PRO A 360 21.36 -8.19 19.59
N ILE A 361 20.57 -7.15 19.38
CA ILE A 361 19.17 -7.26 18.93
C ILE A 361 19.02 -6.93 17.45
N THR A 362 17.96 -7.45 16.85
CA THR A 362 17.44 -6.99 15.55
C THR A 362 16.20 -6.14 15.78
N ILE A 363 16.11 -4.99 15.11
CA ILE A 363 14.88 -4.19 15.13
C ILE A 363 14.13 -4.38 13.82
N ILE A 364 12.84 -4.70 13.90
CA ILE A 364 11.92 -4.69 12.76
C ILE A 364 11.04 -3.45 12.89
N GLY A 365 11.26 -2.45 12.04
CA GLY A 365 10.45 -1.24 11.99
C GLY A 365 9.47 -1.29 10.82
N HIS A 366 8.21 -0.95 11.05
CA HIS A 366 7.22 -0.76 9.99
C HIS A 366 6.82 0.71 9.85
N SER A 367 6.72 1.22 8.62
CA SER A 367 6.21 2.57 8.35
C SER A 367 6.93 3.64 9.19
N LEU A 368 6.21 4.47 9.95
CA LEU A 368 6.79 5.44 10.90
C LEU A 368 7.80 4.82 11.87
N GLY A 369 7.59 3.57 12.29
CA GLY A 369 8.49 2.84 13.18
C GLY A 369 9.89 2.66 12.61
N THR A 370 10.05 2.69 11.28
CA THR A 370 11.38 2.73 10.64
C THR A 370 12.14 4.00 11.01
N MET A 371 11.47 5.15 11.11
CA MET A 371 12.09 6.42 11.46
C MET A 371 12.46 6.47 12.95
N VAL A 372 11.60 5.93 13.81
CA VAL A 372 11.87 5.77 15.25
C VAL A 372 13.10 4.89 15.46
N SER A 373 13.13 3.72 14.81
CA SER A 373 14.22 2.75 14.88
C SER A 373 15.54 3.36 14.41
N ARG A 374 15.53 4.01 13.24
CA ARG A 374 16.72 4.68 12.69
C ARG A 374 17.23 5.77 13.61
N TYR A 375 16.34 6.62 14.14
CA TYR A 375 16.77 7.70 15.02
C TYR A 375 17.42 7.18 16.30
N TYR A 376 16.84 6.15 16.92
CA TYR A 376 17.44 5.50 18.08
C TYR A 376 18.85 4.97 17.77
N VAL A 377 18.98 4.20 16.68
CA VAL A 377 20.25 3.61 16.26
C VAL A 377 21.28 4.69 15.92
N GLU A 378 20.93 5.63 15.04
CA GLU A 378 21.87 6.57 14.44
C GLU A 378 22.23 7.75 15.36
N ARG A 379 21.32 8.14 16.25
CA ARG A 379 21.44 9.40 17.03
C ARG A 379 21.48 9.21 18.53
N LEU A 380 20.95 8.10 19.06
CA LEU A 380 20.82 7.89 20.51
C LEU A 380 21.68 6.74 21.04
N GLY A 381 22.69 6.31 20.29
CA GLY A 381 23.64 5.29 20.73
C GLY A 381 23.18 3.84 20.53
N GLY A 382 22.04 3.62 19.87
CA GLY A 382 21.49 2.28 19.65
C GLY A 382 22.41 1.32 18.89
N LYS A 383 23.39 1.83 18.11
CA LYS A 383 24.44 1.01 17.46
C LYS A 383 25.16 0.01 18.38
N LYS A 384 25.22 0.29 19.68
CA LYS A 384 25.87 -0.60 20.66
C LYS A 384 25.04 -1.83 21.00
N ARG A 385 23.73 -1.78 20.76
CA ARG A 385 22.77 -2.85 21.08
C ARG A 385 22.15 -3.47 19.82
N VAL A 386 22.04 -2.70 18.75
CA VAL A 386 21.36 -3.10 17.51
C VAL A 386 22.38 -3.45 16.46
N GLU A 387 22.39 -4.71 16.03
CA GLU A 387 23.29 -5.20 14.97
C GLU A 387 22.70 -4.95 13.58
N ARG A 388 21.36 -5.08 13.46
CA ARG A 388 20.65 -5.03 12.18
C ARG A 388 19.28 -4.39 12.33
N VAL A 389 18.87 -3.64 11.31
CA VAL A 389 17.51 -3.10 11.18
C VAL A 389 16.84 -3.64 9.92
N ILE A 390 15.59 -4.09 10.07
CA ILE A 390 14.71 -4.46 8.97
C ILE A 390 13.66 -3.35 8.86
N LEU A 391 13.67 -2.62 7.74
CA LEU A 391 12.86 -1.43 7.52
C LEU A 391 11.78 -1.76 6.49
N MET A 392 10.54 -1.91 6.94
CA MET A 392 9.39 -2.24 6.10
C MET A 392 8.59 -0.99 5.77
N GLY A 393 8.55 -0.61 4.49
CA GLY A 393 7.80 0.53 4.00
C GLY A 393 8.19 1.84 4.71
N GLY A 394 9.48 2.16 4.81
CA GLY A 394 9.92 3.34 5.57
C GLY A 394 9.68 4.67 4.85
N PRO A 395 9.19 5.75 5.50
CA PRO A 395 9.01 7.05 4.85
C PRO A 395 10.31 7.88 4.84
N HIS A 396 11.41 7.32 4.33
CA HIS A 396 12.75 7.92 4.46
C HIS A 396 12.90 9.22 3.66
N LEU A 397 12.27 9.32 2.49
CA LEU A 397 12.15 10.57 1.73
C LEU A 397 10.78 11.25 1.93
N GLY A 398 9.92 10.66 2.76
CA GLY A 398 8.58 11.15 3.10
C GLY A 398 7.43 10.56 2.27
N VAL A 399 6.22 10.96 2.63
CA VAL A 399 4.96 10.36 2.15
C VAL A 399 4.08 11.44 1.56
N VAL A 400 3.77 11.34 0.26
CA VAL A 400 2.88 12.32 -0.40
C VAL A 400 1.46 12.21 0.17
N LYS A 401 0.99 11.00 0.49
CA LYS A 401 -0.31 10.76 1.14
C LYS A 401 -0.44 11.44 2.50
N ALA A 402 0.63 11.51 3.31
CA ALA A 402 0.59 12.23 4.58
C ALA A 402 0.38 13.74 4.37
N LEU A 403 1.02 14.32 3.34
CA LEU A 403 0.79 15.71 2.95
C LEU A 403 -0.67 15.93 2.51
N THR A 404 -1.26 15.01 1.73
CA THR A 404 -2.64 15.19 1.27
C THR A 404 -3.63 15.33 2.44
N SER A 405 -3.40 14.59 3.54
CA SER A 405 -4.22 14.68 4.76
C SER A 405 -4.08 15.99 5.52
N LEU A 406 -3.01 16.77 5.28
CA LEU A 406 -2.82 18.11 5.85
C LEU A 406 -3.36 19.21 4.93
N LEU A 407 -3.35 19.00 3.61
CA LEU A 407 -3.82 19.97 2.63
C LEU A 407 -5.34 20.01 2.54
N VAL A 408 -5.99 18.85 2.49
CA VAL A 408 -7.44 18.74 2.31
C VAL A 408 -7.98 17.76 3.33
N ALA A 409 -9.20 17.99 3.80
CA ALA A 409 -9.95 17.04 4.62
C ALA A 409 -9.84 15.64 4.00
N PRO A 410 -9.33 14.63 4.72
CA PRO A 410 -9.22 13.28 4.19
C PRO A 410 -10.59 12.77 3.75
N ALA A 411 -10.72 12.36 2.49
CA ALA A 411 -11.87 11.59 2.02
C ALA A 411 -11.73 10.14 2.51
N ILE A 412 -11.75 9.95 3.83
CA ILE A 412 -11.94 8.62 4.41
C ILE A 412 -13.47 8.39 4.36
N LEU A 413 -13.94 7.23 3.92
CA LEU A 413 -15.37 6.91 3.92
C LEU A 413 -15.86 6.64 5.37
N PRO A 414 -16.99 7.20 5.85
CA PRO A 414 -17.83 8.26 5.29
C PRO A 414 -17.71 9.55 6.14
N PHE A 415 -16.80 10.46 5.81
CA PHE A 415 -16.45 11.59 6.69
C PHE A 415 -16.53 12.97 6.04
N GLY A 416 -17.38 13.18 5.03
CA GLY A 416 -17.44 14.46 4.30
C GLY A 416 -17.54 15.73 5.16
N LEU A 417 -18.21 15.66 6.32
CA LEU A 417 -18.32 16.76 7.30
C LEU A 417 -17.33 16.65 8.49
N MET A 418 -16.74 15.47 8.70
CA MET A 418 -15.82 15.15 9.82
C MET A 418 -14.34 15.21 9.42
N GLY A 419 -14.03 15.12 8.13
CA GLY A 419 -12.67 15.13 7.60
C GLY A 419 -11.92 16.41 7.95
N GLU A 420 -12.62 17.55 8.05
CA GLU A 420 -11.99 18.80 8.48
C GLU A 420 -11.66 18.78 9.98
N ARG A 421 -12.53 18.24 10.84
CA ARG A 421 -12.23 18.08 12.27
C ARG A 421 -11.03 17.15 12.48
N PHE A 422 -11.02 16.01 11.79
CA PHE A 422 -9.89 15.07 11.87
C PHE A 422 -8.61 15.65 11.26
N ARG A 423 -8.72 16.45 10.20
CA ARG A 423 -7.58 17.21 9.64
C ARG A 423 -7.03 18.20 10.66
N GLN A 424 -7.88 18.97 11.33
CA GLN A 424 -7.47 19.92 12.37
C GLN A 424 -6.75 19.23 13.54
N VAL A 425 -7.18 18.02 13.88
CA VAL A 425 -6.48 17.18 14.85
C VAL A 425 -5.13 16.69 14.30
N SER A 426 -5.09 16.22 13.05
CA SER A 426 -3.87 15.72 12.40
C SER A 426 -2.80 16.80 12.20
N LEU A 427 -3.22 18.07 12.04
CA LEU A 427 -2.34 19.25 12.02
C LEU A 427 -1.59 19.47 13.35
N THR A 428 -2.02 18.81 14.44
CA THR A 428 -1.32 18.90 15.73
C THR A 428 -0.22 17.85 15.88
N PHE A 429 -0.15 16.84 15.01
CA PHE A 429 0.80 15.74 15.15
C PHE A 429 2.16 16.14 14.61
N ALA A 430 3.19 16.11 15.45
CA ALA A 430 4.57 16.37 15.01
C ALA A 430 5.01 15.37 13.92
N THR A 431 4.55 14.12 14.03
CA THR A 431 4.88 13.05 13.07
C THR A 431 4.36 13.32 11.67
N SER A 432 3.18 13.92 11.52
CA SER A 432 2.62 14.28 10.20
C SER A 432 3.59 15.19 9.41
N TYR A 433 4.27 16.11 10.10
CA TYR A 433 5.27 16.99 9.49
C TYR A 433 6.62 16.28 9.28
N GLN A 434 7.04 15.47 10.26
CA GLN A 434 8.31 14.73 10.19
C GLN A 434 8.35 13.67 9.09
N ILE A 435 7.21 13.27 8.55
CA ILE A 435 7.13 12.34 7.40
C ILE A 435 6.78 13.03 6.08
N LEU A 436 6.76 14.36 6.00
CA LEU A 436 6.54 15.07 4.73
C LEU A 436 7.64 14.77 3.70
N PRO A 437 7.31 14.81 2.39
CA PRO A 437 8.30 14.67 1.33
C PRO A 437 9.45 15.68 1.49
N THR A 438 10.68 15.19 1.44
CA THR A 438 11.89 16.04 1.49
C THR A 438 12.30 16.57 0.11
N TYR A 439 11.45 16.37 -0.88
CA TYR A 439 11.66 16.72 -2.27
C TYR A 439 10.43 17.48 -2.82
N PRO A 440 10.58 18.25 -3.91
CA PRO A 440 9.43 18.89 -4.54
C PRO A 440 8.46 17.85 -5.09
N CYS A 441 7.27 17.77 -4.49
CA CYS A 441 6.24 16.78 -4.82
C CYS A 441 4.99 17.40 -5.43
N ALA A 442 5.04 18.68 -5.77
CA ALA A 442 3.93 19.38 -6.42
C ALA A 442 4.39 20.39 -7.47
N ILE A 443 3.47 20.76 -8.35
CA ILE A 443 3.64 21.76 -9.41
C ILE A 443 2.46 22.73 -9.36
N ASP A 444 2.74 24.03 -9.33
CA ASP A 444 1.71 25.08 -9.35
C ASP A 444 1.26 25.47 -10.79
N GLN A 445 0.33 26.43 -10.90
CA GLN A 445 -0.20 26.89 -12.19
C GLN A 445 0.86 27.45 -13.16
N ASP A 446 2.00 27.89 -12.65
CA ASP A 446 3.09 28.50 -13.43
C ASP A 446 4.20 27.47 -13.75
N GLY A 447 3.99 26.20 -13.40
CA GLY A 447 4.96 25.13 -13.58
C GLY A 447 6.06 25.11 -12.52
N LYS A 448 5.95 25.91 -11.45
CA LYS A 448 6.96 25.95 -10.39
C LYS A 448 6.80 24.73 -9.48
N LYS A 449 7.92 24.06 -9.21
CA LYS A 449 7.97 22.94 -8.28
C LYS A 449 7.86 23.43 -6.84
N VAL A 450 6.98 22.82 -6.05
CA VAL A 450 6.73 23.17 -4.64
C VAL A 450 7.24 22.06 -3.73
N ASN A 451 8.04 22.45 -2.73
CA ASN A 451 8.49 21.59 -1.64
C ASN A 451 7.82 22.07 -0.34
N PHE A 452 6.84 21.30 0.14
CA PHE A 452 6.03 21.65 1.30
C PHE A 452 6.77 21.60 2.65
N LEU A 453 7.93 20.93 2.71
CA LEU A 453 8.79 20.96 3.88
C LEU A 453 9.56 22.29 4.00
N GLU A 454 9.89 22.90 2.86
CA GLU A 454 10.66 24.15 2.80
C GLU A 454 9.77 25.40 2.73
N ASP A 455 8.69 25.32 1.96
CA ASP A 455 7.69 26.37 1.85
C ASP A 455 6.71 26.28 3.02
N GLU A 456 6.64 27.29 3.89
CA GLU A 456 5.71 27.34 5.02
C GLU A 456 4.44 28.17 4.73
N SER A 457 4.33 28.77 3.54
CA SER A 457 3.24 29.72 3.24
C SER A 457 1.89 29.03 3.06
N TRP A 458 1.86 27.72 2.79
CA TRP A 458 0.63 26.93 2.70
C TRP A 458 0.00 26.65 4.07
N LEU A 459 0.75 26.88 5.15
CA LEU A 459 0.39 26.48 6.50
C LEU A 459 0.09 27.70 7.37
N GLU A 460 -0.98 27.60 8.17
CA GLU A 460 -1.34 28.59 9.17
C GLU A 460 -0.19 28.82 10.17
N GLU A 461 -0.03 30.06 10.62
CA GLU A 461 1.11 30.47 11.45
C GLU A 461 1.27 29.62 12.72
N ALA A 462 0.15 29.20 13.33
CA ALA A 462 0.11 28.38 14.53
C ALA A 462 0.82 27.02 14.38
N TYR A 463 0.85 26.44 13.17
CA TYR A 463 1.45 25.12 12.91
C TYR A 463 2.85 25.19 12.29
N ARG A 464 3.30 26.37 11.83
CA ARG A 464 4.66 26.55 11.25
C ARG A 464 5.80 26.12 12.18
N PRO A 465 5.73 26.26 13.52
CA PRO A 465 6.76 25.72 14.40
C PRO A 465 6.98 24.21 14.24
N LEU A 466 5.91 23.41 14.05
CA LEU A 466 6.01 21.97 13.82
C LEU A 466 6.72 21.65 12.51
N LEU A 467 6.43 22.41 11.44
CA LEU A 467 7.09 22.26 10.14
C LEU A 467 8.60 22.58 10.24
N ARG A 468 8.97 23.64 10.96
CA ARG A 468 10.36 24.02 11.19
C ARG A 468 11.12 22.96 12.00
N GLU A 469 10.50 22.39 13.02
CA GLU A 469 11.08 21.27 13.78
C GLU A 469 11.20 19.99 12.94
N ALA A 470 10.22 19.70 12.08
CA ALA A 470 10.30 18.60 11.14
C ALA A 470 11.48 18.77 10.16
N ARG A 471 11.73 19.99 9.67
CA ARG A 471 12.89 20.28 8.81
C ARG A 471 14.22 19.99 9.52
N LYS A 472 14.36 20.41 10.78
CA LYS A 472 15.54 20.09 11.60
C LYS A 472 15.69 18.59 11.77
N PHE A 473 14.61 17.88 12.15
CA PHE A 473 14.62 16.43 12.28
C PHE A 473 15.08 15.73 11.00
N ARG A 474 14.60 16.16 9.82
CA ARG A 474 15.01 15.58 8.53
C ARG A 474 16.49 15.77 8.23
N GLN A 475 17.11 16.84 8.73
CA GLN A 475 18.55 17.08 8.60
C GLN A 475 19.40 16.23 9.56
N GLU A 476 18.79 15.71 10.63
CA GLU A 476 19.50 14.88 11.62
C GLU A 476 19.74 13.44 11.14
N LEU A 477 18.97 12.96 10.15
CA LEU A 477 19.10 11.63 9.55
C LEU A 477 19.66 11.71 8.12
N GLY A 478 20.62 10.83 7.82
CA GLY A 478 21.17 10.71 6.47
C GLY A 478 20.32 9.84 5.55
N LYS A 479 20.79 9.64 4.31
CA LYS A 479 20.19 8.76 3.31
C LYS A 479 20.61 7.29 3.42
N ARG A 480 21.58 6.98 4.28
CA ARG A 480 22.17 5.66 4.48
C ARG A 480 21.90 5.21 5.90
N SER A 481 21.74 3.90 6.08
CA SER A 481 21.80 3.31 7.41
C SER A 481 23.23 3.31 7.94
N SER A 482 23.37 3.48 9.24
CA SER A 482 24.66 3.47 9.91
C SER A 482 25.11 2.09 10.40
N ILE A 483 24.25 1.08 10.22
CA ILE A 483 24.45 -0.34 10.51
C ILE A 483 23.84 -1.17 9.36
N PRO A 484 24.13 -2.48 9.25
CA PRO A 484 23.46 -3.36 8.29
C PRO A 484 21.93 -3.19 8.33
N ALA A 485 21.35 -2.98 7.15
CA ALA A 485 19.93 -2.68 7.00
C ALA A 485 19.35 -3.31 5.76
N ILE A 486 18.07 -3.68 5.86
CA ILE A 486 17.27 -4.24 4.76
C ILE A 486 16.07 -3.33 4.56
N SER A 487 15.87 -2.87 3.33
CA SER A 487 14.68 -2.13 2.92
C SER A 487 13.69 -3.10 2.26
N ILE A 488 12.62 -3.42 2.97
CA ILE A 488 11.48 -4.20 2.45
C ILE A 488 10.41 -3.20 2.01
N PHE A 489 9.95 -3.25 0.77
CA PHE A 489 9.02 -2.24 0.25
C PHE A 489 8.07 -2.76 -0.81
N GLY A 490 6.88 -2.15 -0.89
CA GLY A 490 5.92 -2.44 -1.94
C GLY A 490 6.22 -1.70 -3.25
N TYR A 491 6.00 -2.34 -4.39
CA TYR A 491 6.11 -1.74 -5.72
C TYR A 491 4.93 -2.09 -6.63
N GLY A 492 4.77 -1.34 -7.72
CA GLY A 492 3.76 -1.61 -8.75
C GLY A 492 2.33 -1.22 -8.37
N ILE A 493 2.09 -0.75 -7.14
CA ILE A 493 0.74 -0.36 -6.68
C ILE A 493 0.55 1.15 -6.84
N LYS A 494 -0.64 1.53 -7.34
CA LYS A 494 -1.03 2.94 -7.52
C LYS A 494 -0.84 3.72 -6.21
N THR A 495 0.08 4.66 -6.25
CA THR A 495 0.50 5.47 -5.10
C THR A 495 0.61 6.93 -5.55
N ILE A 496 0.18 7.86 -4.71
CA ILE A 496 0.22 9.30 -5.03
C ILE A 496 1.69 9.72 -5.18
N SER A 497 2.08 10.13 -6.38
CA SER A 497 3.45 10.48 -6.73
C SER A 497 3.69 11.98 -6.83
N ASN A 498 2.65 12.74 -7.20
CA ASN A 498 2.73 14.18 -7.45
C ASN A 498 1.38 14.87 -7.21
N ILE A 499 1.42 16.18 -6.98
CA ILE A 499 0.26 17.04 -6.75
C ILE A 499 0.31 18.21 -7.73
N SER A 500 -0.77 18.46 -8.46
CA SER A 500 -0.97 19.71 -9.19
C SER A 500 -1.88 20.61 -8.37
N LEU A 501 -1.57 21.90 -8.28
CA LEU A 501 -2.36 22.83 -7.47
C LEU A 501 -2.35 24.23 -8.07
N ARG A 502 -3.24 25.09 -7.57
CA ARG A 502 -3.18 26.52 -7.78
C ARG A 502 -2.85 27.24 -6.48
N ARG A 503 -1.93 28.20 -6.55
CA ARG A 503 -1.62 29.11 -5.45
C ARG A 503 -2.27 30.46 -5.70
N GLN A 504 -3.08 30.90 -4.75
CA GLN A 504 -3.76 32.19 -4.75
C GLN A 504 -2.82 33.30 -4.28
N ALA A 505 -3.18 34.56 -4.55
CA ALA A 505 -2.37 35.73 -4.20
C ALA A 505 -2.21 35.91 -2.67
N ASP A 506 -3.16 35.41 -1.87
CA ASP A 506 -3.11 35.40 -0.41
C ASP A 506 -2.30 34.22 0.18
N GLY A 507 -1.74 33.36 -0.68
CA GLY A 507 -0.97 32.18 -0.30
C GLY A 507 -1.81 30.92 -0.10
N SER A 508 -3.14 31.00 -0.16
CA SER A 508 -4.02 29.83 -0.08
C SER A 508 -3.89 28.93 -1.31
N LEU A 509 -4.24 27.65 -1.13
CA LEU A 509 -4.14 26.63 -2.18
C LEU A 509 -5.54 26.20 -2.63
N SER A 510 -5.72 26.04 -3.94
CA SER A 510 -6.96 25.58 -4.56
C SER A 510 -6.68 24.61 -5.71
N ASP A 511 -7.72 24.01 -6.30
CA ASP A 511 -7.63 23.12 -7.46
C ASP A 511 -6.58 22.00 -7.30
N ILE A 512 -6.52 21.41 -6.11
CA ILE A 512 -5.54 20.37 -5.77
C ILE A 512 -5.94 19.06 -6.46
N VAL A 513 -5.10 18.58 -7.36
CA VAL A 513 -5.27 17.34 -8.12
C VAL A 513 -4.12 16.39 -7.79
N TYR A 514 -4.47 15.17 -7.41
CA TYR A 514 -3.49 14.13 -7.07
C TYR A 514 -3.20 13.25 -8.29
N LYS A 515 -1.92 13.06 -8.60
CA LYS A 515 -1.48 12.11 -9.61
C LYS A 515 -1.01 10.83 -8.90
N SER A 516 -1.64 9.70 -9.25
CA SER A 516 -1.26 8.38 -8.76
C SER A 516 -0.61 7.57 -9.88
N GLU A 517 0.51 6.94 -9.57
CA GLU A 517 1.29 6.11 -10.49
C GLU A 517 1.59 4.76 -9.82
N PRO A 518 1.78 3.67 -10.57
CA PRO A 518 2.09 2.34 -10.02
C PRO A 518 3.54 2.25 -9.50
N LEU A 519 3.93 3.13 -8.58
CA LEU A 519 5.31 3.34 -8.10
C LEU A 519 5.42 3.27 -6.57
N GLY A 520 4.78 2.28 -5.94
CA GLY A 520 4.82 2.12 -4.50
C GLY A 520 3.86 1.06 -3.99
N ASP A 521 3.37 1.27 -2.77
CA ASP A 521 2.59 0.29 -2.00
C ASP A 521 1.15 0.72 -1.67
N ASN A 522 0.61 1.77 -2.32
CA ASN A 522 -0.64 2.52 -2.02
C ASN A 522 -0.51 3.66 -1.01
N SER A 523 0.64 3.80 -0.36
CA SER A 523 0.87 4.84 0.64
C SER A 523 2.23 5.53 0.43
N ILE A 524 3.29 4.75 0.32
CA ILE A 524 4.68 5.19 0.23
C ILE A 524 5.23 4.81 -1.14
N LEU A 525 5.89 5.77 -1.78
CA LEU A 525 6.59 5.52 -3.03
C LEU A 525 7.82 4.65 -2.77
N GLU A 526 8.12 3.73 -3.67
CA GLU A 526 9.25 2.80 -3.57
C GLU A 526 10.59 3.53 -3.31
N ARG A 527 10.85 4.65 -4.01
CA ARG A 527 12.06 5.48 -3.79
C ARG A 527 12.17 6.07 -2.38
N SER A 528 11.05 6.22 -1.68
CA SER A 528 11.02 6.73 -0.31
C SER A 528 11.27 5.63 0.71
N ALA A 529 10.91 4.39 0.36
CA ALA A 529 11.06 3.19 1.19
C ALA A 529 12.47 2.61 1.23
N VAL A 530 13.34 3.03 0.31
CA VAL A 530 14.69 2.49 0.19
C VAL A 530 15.75 3.50 0.65
N LEU A 531 16.64 3.05 1.53
CA LEU A 531 17.86 3.78 1.85
C LEU A 531 18.99 3.44 0.87
N GLU A 532 19.91 4.37 0.69
CA GLU A 532 21.11 4.12 -0.10
C GLU A 532 21.93 2.99 0.51
N GLU A 533 22.44 2.09 -0.35
CA GLU A 533 23.36 1.00 0.00
C GLU A 533 22.80 -0.08 0.95
N THR A 534 21.49 -0.10 1.22
CA THR A 534 20.86 -1.21 1.95
C THR A 534 20.65 -2.42 1.06
N GLU A 535 20.60 -3.60 1.67
CA GLU A 535 19.97 -4.74 1.01
C GLU A 535 18.50 -4.40 0.73
N ILE A 536 17.96 -4.85 -0.39
CA ILE A 536 16.58 -4.57 -0.78
C ILE A 536 15.76 -5.83 -0.95
N HIS A 537 14.47 -5.73 -0.65
CA HIS A 537 13.51 -6.80 -0.86
C HIS A 537 12.15 -6.20 -1.31
N PRO A 538 12.00 -5.95 -2.62
CA PRO A 538 10.77 -5.40 -3.19
C PRO A 538 9.67 -6.47 -3.24
N VAL A 539 8.42 -6.15 -2.93
CA VAL A 539 7.25 -7.06 -3.06
C VAL A 539 6.05 -6.35 -3.69
N GLN A 540 5.16 -7.04 -4.40
CA GLN A 540 3.98 -6.40 -5.01
C GLN A 540 2.81 -6.33 -4.03
N GLN A 541 3.04 -5.67 -2.90
CA GLN A 541 2.11 -5.72 -1.78
C GLN A 541 1.76 -4.36 -1.20
N HIS A 542 0.50 -4.25 -0.77
CA HIS A 542 -0.03 -3.04 -0.14
C HIS A 542 0.70 -2.71 1.17
N HIS A 543 0.78 -1.43 1.51
CA HIS A 543 1.53 -0.92 2.67
C HIS A 543 1.23 -1.69 3.97
N GLY A 544 -0.05 -1.76 4.31
CA GLY A 544 -0.52 -2.44 5.52
C GLY A 544 -0.54 -3.97 5.42
N SER A 545 0.01 -4.55 4.37
CA SER A 545 0.00 -5.99 4.13
C SER A 545 1.41 -6.54 3.84
N LEU A 546 2.46 -5.72 3.97
CA LEU A 546 3.85 -6.14 3.70
C LEU A 546 4.27 -7.35 4.54
N PHE A 547 3.83 -7.43 5.80
CA PHE A 547 4.23 -8.49 6.74
C PHE A 547 3.43 -9.80 6.60
N VAL A 548 2.34 -9.82 5.82
CA VAL A 548 1.58 -11.05 5.52
C VAL A 548 2.04 -11.72 4.23
N ASP A 549 2.90 -11.05 3.48
CA ASP A 549 3.45 -11.56 2.23
C ASP A 549 4.42 -12.72 2.52
N ASN A 550 4.24 -13.85 1.82
CA ASN A 550 5.03 -15.05 2.03
C ASN A 550 6.51 -14.87 1.65
N ASP A 551 6.82 -14.00 0.67
CA ASP A 551 8.19 -13.67 0.29
C ASP A 551 8.87 -12.84 1.39
N VAL A 552 8.13 -11.90 1.99
CA VAL A 552 8.60 -11.16 3.17
C VAL A 552 8.83 -12.08 4.35
N LYS A 553 7.89 -12.99 4.65
CA LYS A 553 8.05 -14.01 5.69
C LYS A 553 9.32 -14.84 5.46
N MET A 554 9.51 -15.34 4.24
CA MET A 554 10.71 -16.11 3.88
C MET A 554 11.99 -15.29 4.04
N ARG A 555 11.97 -14.01 3.66
CA ARG A 555 13.10 -13.12 3.88
C ARG A 555 13.41 -12.94 5.35
N LEU A 556 12.40 -12.68 6.19
CA LEU A 556 12.56 -12.59 7.64
C LEU A 556 13.14 -13.87 8.22
N LYS A 557 12.63 -15.03 7.78
CA LYS A 557 13.11 -16.35 8.17
C LYS A 557 14.60 -16.51 7.95
N ILE A 558 15.08 -16.22 6.75
CA ILE A 558 16.50 -16.30 6.37
C ILE A 558 17.33 -15.33 7.20
N GLU A 559 16.86 -14.09 7.37
CA GLU A 559 17.61 -13.04 8.06
C GLU A 559 17.74 -13.31 9.57
N LEU A 560 16.67 -13.75 10.21
CA LEU A 560 16.64 -14.05 11.63
C LEU A 560 17.34 -15.39 11.94
N ALA A 561 17.53 -16.26 10.95
CA ALA A 561 18.34 -17.47 11.05
C ALA A 561 19.86 -17.23 10.95
N ARG A 562 20.31 -16.02 10.54
CA ARG A 562 21.73 -15.74 10.37
C ARG A 562 22.46 -15.88 11.71
N GLN A 563 23.50 -16.73 11.74
CA GLN A 563 24.34 -16.92 12.93
C GLN A 563 25.01 -15.60 13.34
N PHE A 564 25.32 -15.44 14.63
CA PHE A 564 26.19 -14.35 15.10
C PHE A 564 27.48 -14.36 14.27
N THR A 565 27.71 -13.30 13.50
CA THR A 565 29.02 -13.08 12.89
C THR A 565 29.89 -12.50 13.99
N ASP A 566 30.95 -13.21 14.37
CA ASP A 566 31.97 -12.78 15.34
C ASP A 566 32.59 -11.41 14.98
#